data_AF-A0A1M6GVA0-F1
#
_entry.id   AF-A0A1M6GVA0-F1
#
_cell.length_a   1.000
_cell.length_b   1.000
_cell.length_c   1.000
_cell.angle_alpha   90.00
_cell.angle_beta   90.00
_cell.angle_gamma   90.00
#
_symmetry.space_group_name_H-M   'P 1'
#
loop_
_entity.id
_entity.type
_entity.pdbx_description
1 polymer ?
#
loop_
_entity_poly.entity_id
_entity_poly.type
_entity_poly.pdbx_seq_one_letter_code
_entity_poly.pdbx_strand_id
1 'polypeptide(L)'
;MKKKSSSASKRKKKEEFEYRIFLGFIFFNLIYFLFFEIKLIGTDIRYHIFILGIPIILGFIFSTKYNIFGVSWKEMFLEIKKRNNFFRSIYNLVLFFLGNIVFSCLTFGFLATIFWDSINVYQSSKNRIETYYLPVEEFHLKKGKGSNKIYFRFKNNLESIKVDYQTIKPYLDQQPKDYKIVLVVREGIWNHYALESWDLIKV
;
A
#
# COMPACT_ATOMS: atom_id res chain seq x y z
N MET A 1 -43.61 19.44 20.26
CA MET A 1 -42.86 18.37 19.53
C MET A 1 -42.24 18.93 18.25
N LYS A 2 -40.96 19.34 18.24
CA LYS A 2 -40.26 19.81 17.01
C LYS A 2 -38.73 19.54 16.99
N LYS A 3 -38.18 18.78 17.95
CA LYS A 3 -36.73 18.54 18.09
C LYS A 3 -36.17 17.32 17.33
N LYS A 4 -37.02 16.41 16.83
CA LYS A 4 -36.56 15.18 16.12
C LYS A 4 -36.09 15.42 14.67
N SER A 5 -36.60 16.43 13.96
CA SER A 5 -36.22 16.66 12.56
C SER A 5 -34.83 17.29 12.41
N SER A 6 -34.41 18.14 13.36
CA SER A 6 -33.12 18.83 13.28
C SER A 6 -31.94 17.90 13.58
N SER A 7 -32.09 16.90 14.47
CA SER A 7 -31.04 15.93 14.77
C SER A 7 -30.84 14.92 13.63
N ALA A 8 -31.93 14.45 12.99
CA ALA A 8 -31.85 13.58 11.82
C ALA A 8 -31.17 14.26 10.63
N SER A 9 -31.51 15.53 10.36
CA SER A 9 -30.83 16.35 9.33
C SER A 9 -29.34 16.53 9.63
N LYS A 10 -28.95 16.78 10.89
CA LYS A 10 -27.54 16.91 11.29
C LYS A 10 -26.76 15.61 11.11
N ARG A 11 -27.36 14.46 11.43
CA ARG A 11 -26.73 13.14 11.25
C ARG A 11 -26.47 12.84 9.77
N LYS A 12 -27.47 13.07 8.91
CA LYS A 12 -27.35 12.86 7.46
C LYS A 12 -26.26 13.75 6.83
N LYS A 13 -26.16 15.02 7.25
CA LYS A 13 -25.09 15.93 6.78
C LYS A 13 -23.69 15.45 7.19
N LYS A 14 -23.55 14.91 8.41
CA LYS A 14 -22.30 14.36 8.91
C LYS A 14 -21.88 13.12 8.09
N GLU A 15 -22.80 12.19 7.88
CA GLU A 15 -22.57 10.97 7.08
C GLU A 15 -22.17 11.32 5.64
N GLU A 16 -22.83 12.30 5.03
CA GLU A 16 -22.49 12.77 3.68
C GLU A 16 -21.09 13.41 3.61
N PHE A 17 -20.72 14.19 4.63
CA PHE A 17 -19.39 14.78 4.73
C PHE A 17 -18.30 13.71 4.89
N GLU A 18 -18.51 12.73 5.78
CA GLU A 18 -17.59 11.60 5.99
C GLU A 18 -17.42 10.77 4.72
N TYR A 19 -18.52 10.51 4.00
CA TYR A 19 -18.49 9.81 2.72
C TYR A 19 -17.68 10.56 1.65
N ARG A 20 -17.87 11.88 1.53
CA ARG A 20 -17.10 12.72 0.59
C ARG A 20 -15.60 12.71 0.92
N ILE A 21 -15.24 12.78 2.20
CA ILE A 21 -13.84 12.66 2.64
C ILE A 21 -13.26 11.30 2.25
N PHE A 22 -14.00 10.23 2.51
CA PHE A 22 -13.56 8.87 2.17
C PHE A 22 -13.34 8.69 0.66
N LEU A 23 -14.26 9.17 -0.17
CA LEU A 23 -14.08 9.19 -1.62
C LEU A 23 -12.88 10.04 -2.05
N GLY A 24 -12.67 11.18 -1.38
CA GLY A 24 -11.50 12.03 -1.58
C GLY A 24 -10.20 11.27 -1.35
N PHE A 25 -10.11 10.48 -0.26
CA PHE A 25 -8.94 9.63 0.01
C PHE A 25 -8.75 8.54 -1.05
N ILE A 26 -9.83 7.87 -1.49
CA ILE A 26 -9.72 6.87 -2.56
C ILE A 26 -9.16 7.50 -3.84
N PHE A 27 -9.68 8.66 -4.23
CA PHE A 27 -9.24 9.34 -5.46
C PHE A 27 -7.80 9.83 -5.35
N PHE A 28 -7.43 10.41 -4.21
CA PHE A 28 -6.06 10.82 -3.92
C PHE A 28 -5.08 9.63 -3.99
N ASN A 29 -5.46 8.49 -3.41
CA ASN A 29 -4.63 7.28 -3.42
C ASN A 29 -4.46 6.74 -4.84
N LEU A 30 -5.51 6.79 -5.65
CA LEU A 30 -5.45 6.40 -7.06
C LEU A 30 -4.48 7.29 -7.84
N ILE A 31 -4.55 8.62 -7.65
CA ILE A 31 -3.63 9.56 -8.30
C ILE A 31 -2.19 9.27 -7.87
N TYR A 32 -1.92 9.11 -6.58
CA TYR A 32 -0.58 8.81 -6.10
C TYR A 32 -0.03 7.53 -6.73
N PHE A 33 -0.82 6.46 -6.72
CA PHE A 33 -0.41 5.18 -7.31
C PHE A 33 -0.11 5.28 -8.82
N LEU A 34 -0.89 6.07 -9.57
CA LEU A 34 -0.72 6.20 -11.01
C LEU A 34 0.44 7.10 -11.42
N PHE A 35 0.74 8.15 -10.65
CA PHE A 35 1.64 9.23 -11.09
C PHE A 35 2.88 9.43 -10.22
N PHE A 36 2.84 9.03 -8.94
CA PHE A 36 3.85 9.40 -7.96
C PHE A 36 4.48 8.20 -7.24
N GLU A 37 4.08 6.96 -7.56
CA GLU A 37 4.67 5.76 -6.96
C GLU A 37 6.18 5.72 -7.24
N ILE A 38 6.98 5.92 -6.19
CA ILE A 38 8.44 5.90 -6.27
C ILE A 38 8.91 4.44 -6.31
N LYS A 39 9.82 4.14 -7.23
CA LYS A 39 10.46 2.81 -7.32
C LYS A 39 11.54 2.70 -6.25
N LEU A 40 11.24 1.93 -5.21
CA LEU A 40 12.18 1.59 -4.16
C LEU A 40 12.61 0.11 -4.27
N ILE A 41 13.86 -0.16 -3.93
CA ILE A 41 14.43 -1.51 -3.87
C ILE A 41 14.86 -1.78 -2.42
N GLY A 42 14.67 -3.00 -1.95
CA GLY A 42 15.07 -3.41 -0.61
C GLY A 42 13.89 -3.60 0.32
N THR A 43 14.12 -4.42 1.33
CA THR A 43 13.12 -4.86 2.29
C THR A 43 13.67 -4.71 3.70
N ASP A 44 12.92 -4.05 4.57
CA ASP A 44 13.24 -3.96 6.00
C ASP A 44 11.97 -4.12 6.84
N ILE A 45 12.04 -4.96 7.87
CA ILE A 45 10.90 -5.25 8.74
C ILE A 45 10.38 -4.00 9.46
N ARG A 46 11.26 -3.02 9.70
CA ARG A 46 10.88 -1.74 10.33
C ARG A 46 9.88 -0.97 9.48
N TYR A 47 9.98 -1.03 8.15
CA TYR A 47 8.99 -0.41 7.27
C TYR A 47 7.59 -1.00 7.52
N HIS A 48 7.48 -2.33 7.51
CA HIS A 48 6.20 -3.01 7.72
C HIS A 48 5.59 -2.72 9.10
N ILE A 49 6.42 -2.59 10.15
CA ILE A 49 5.92 -2.32 11.50
C ILE A 49 5.56 -0.84 11.66
N PHE A 50 6.51 0.07 11.40
CA PHE A 50 6.38 1.49 11.75
C PHE A 50 5.60 2.30 10.73
N ILE A 51 5.65 1.93 9.45
CA ILE A 51 5.04 2.71 8.37
C ILE A 51 3.69 2.12 7.96
N LEU A 52 3.54 0.79 8.01
CA LEU A 52 2.25 0.15 7.71
C LEU A 52 1.46 -0.18 8.99
N GLY A 53 2.03 -1.01 9.87
CA GLY A 53 1.31 -1.58 11.02
C GLY A 53 0.78 -0.53 12.00
N ILE A 54 1.67 0.31 12.54
CA ILE A 54 1.29 1.32 13.54
C ILE A 54 0.24 2.30 13.00
N PRO A 55 0.42 2.92 11.81
CA PRO A 55 -0.59 3.83 11.26
C PRO A 55 -1.94 3.15 11.03
N ILE A 56 -1.97 1.91 10.55
CA ILE A 56 -3.23 1.16 10.37
C ILE A 56 -3.92 0.93 11.73
N ILE A 57 -3.17 0.54 12.77
CA ILE A 57 -3.74 0.35 14.12
C ILE A 57 -4.31 1.68 14.65
N LEU A 58 -3.58 2.78 14.48
CA LEU A 58 -4.04 4.11 14.88
C LEU A 58 -5.32 4.53 14.12
N GLY A 59 -5.36 4.29 12.82
CA GLY A 59 -6.55 4.52 12.00
C GLY A 59 -7.74 3.67 12.46
N PHE A 60 -7.48 2.44 12.90
CA PHE A 60 -8.53 1.53 13.36
C PHE A 60 -9.12 2.01 14.68
N ILE A 61 -8.26 2.42 15.62
CA ILE A 61 -8.66 3.02 16.89
C ILE A 61 -9.44 4.32 16.64
N PHE A 62 -8.96 5.16 15.72
CA PHE A 62 -9.62 6.41 15.36
C PHE A 62 -11.02 6.16 14.78
N SER A 63 -11.13 5.31 13.76
CA SER A 63 -12.39 5.01 13.09
C SER A 63 -13.43 4.38 14.04
N THR A 64 -12.97 3.50 14.93
CA THR A 64 -13.78 2.94 16.01
C THR A 64 -14.24 3.99 17.02
N LYS A 65 -13.33 4.84 17.52
CA LYS A 65 -13.62 5.84 18.56
C LYS A 65 -14.60 6.91 18.07
N TYR A 66 -14.43 7.37 16.83
CA TYR A 66 -15.29 8.40 16.23
C TYR A 66 -16.52 7.83 15.53
N ASN A 67 -16.65 6.49 15.51
CA ASN A 67 -17.76 5.78 14.92
C ASN A 67 -18.04 6.21 13.47
N ILE A 68 -17.02 6.11 12.62
CA ILE A 68 -17.05 6.60 11.24
C ILE A 68 -18.17 5.94 10.42
N PHE A 69 -18.50 4.68 10.68
CA PHE A 69 -19.60 3.99 9.97
C PHE A 69 -20.95 4.09 10.70
N GLY A 70 -21.05 4.87 11.78
CA GLY A 70 -22.31 5.11 12.50
C GLY A 70 -22.87 3.90 13.26
N VAL A 71 -22.05 2.86 13.50
CA VAL A 71 -22.39 1.64 14.23
C VAL A 71 -21.60 1.54 15.55
N SER A 72 -22.31 1.48 16.67
CA SER A 72 -21.67 1.32 17.99
C SER A 72 -21.29 -0.13 18.25
N TRP A 73 -20.01 -0.41 18.54
CA TRP A 73 -19.54 -1.73 18.96
C TRP A 73 -20.37 -2.32 20.11
N LYS A 74 -20.75 -1.48 21.09
CA LYS A 74 -21.57 -1.89 22.23
C LYS A 74 -22.95 -2.38 21.80
N GLU A 75 -23.57 -1.69 20.83
CA GLU A 75 -24.88 -2.09 20.30
C GLU A 75 -24.77 -3.42 19.56
N MET A 76 -23.70 -3.62 18.76
CA MET A 76 -23.47 -4.88 18.05
C MET A 76 -23.30 -6.08 19.00
N PHE A 77 -22.51 -5.95 20.06
CA PHE A 77 -22.34 -7.02 21.04
C PHE A 77 -23.64 -7.34 21.79
N LEU A 78 -24.46 -6.33 22.08
CA LEU A 78 -25.77 -6.53 22.69
C LEU A 78 -26.73 -7.27 21.74
N GLU A 79 -26.68 -7.00 20.44
CA GLU A 79 -27.47 -7.72 19.44
C GLU A 79 -27.05 -9.20 19.33
N ILE A 80 -25.74 -9.49 19.34
CA ILE A 80 -25.22 -10.87 19.34
C ILE A 80 -25.78 -11.66 20.53
N LYS A 81 -25.85 -11.03 21.71
CA LYS A 81 -26.34 -11.66 22.94
C LYS A 81 -27.83 -12.02 22.87
N LYS A 82 -28.64 -11.31 22.10
CA LYS A 82 -30.11 -11.49 22.03
C LYS A 82 -30.55 -12.73 21.23
N ARG A 83 -29.63 -13.52 20.67
CA ARG A 83 -29.80 -14.81 19.92
C ARG A 83 -30.77 -14.85 18.73
N ASN A 84 -31.81 -14.02 18.66
CA ASN A 84 -32.81 -14.03 17.59
C ASN A 84 -32.24 -13.73 16.20
N ASN A 85 -31.03 -13.14 16.10
CA ASN A 85 -30.37 -12.78 14.84
C ASN A 85 -28.86 -13.01 14.86
N PHE A 86 -28.39 -14.01 15.62
CA PHE A 86 -26.96 -14.23 15.90
C PHE A 86 -26.06 -14.19 14.64
N PHE A 87 -26.42 -14.94 13.59
CA PHE A 87 -25.65 -14.99 12.34
C PHE A 87 -25.56 -13.62 11.65
N ARG A 88 -26.68 -12.88 11.60
CA ARG A 88 -26.71 -11.53 11.01
C ARG A 88 -25.83 -10.57 11.80
N SER A 89 -25.85 -10.65 13.14
CA SER A 89 -25.04 -9.80 13.99
C SER A 89 -23.54 -10.10 13.87
N ILE A 90 -23.14 -11.38 13.77
CA ILE A 90 -21.75 -11.75 13.47
C ILE A 90 -21.33 -11.27 12.09
N TYR A 91 -22.15 -11.48 11.07
CA TYR A 91 -21.87 -11.03 9.71
C TYR A 91 -21.63 -9.51 9.68
N ASN A 92 -22.50 -8.73 10.32
CA ASN A 92 -22.34 -7.28 10.45
C ASN A 92 -21.05 -6.92 11.20
N LEU A 93 -20.69 -7.65 12.26
CA LEU A 93 -19.47 -7.42 13.04
C LEU A 93 -18.22 -7.60 12.17
N VAL A 94 -18.17 -8.67 11.39
CA VAL A 94 -17.07 -8.94 10.46
C VAL A 94 -16.98 -7.86 9.40
N LEU A 95 -18.09 -7.49 8.76
CA LEU A 95 -18.10 -6.42 7.76
C LEU A 95 -17.65 -5.07 8.34
N PHE A 96 -18.12 -4.73 9.54
CA PHE A 96 -17.74 -3.50 10.21
C PHE A 96 -16.25 -3.51 10.58
N PHE A 97 -15.73 -4.61 11.11
CA PHE A 97 -14.30 -4.78 11.38
C PHE A 97 -13.46 -4.60 10.11
N LEU A 98 -13.83 -5.29 9.02
CA LEU A 98 -13.17 -5.16 7.72
C LEU A 98 -13.26 -3.73 7.17
N GLY A 99 -14.40 -3.07 7.30
CA GLY A 99 -14.60 -1.69 6.89
C GLY A 99 -13.65 -0.73 7.62
N ASN A 100 -13.48 -0.89 8.93
CA ASN A 100 -12.52 -0.11 9.71
C ASN A 100 -11.08 -0.39 9.28
N ILE A 101 -10.71 -1.64 8.99
CA ILE A 101 -9.36 -1.96 8.45
C ILE A 101 -9.14 -1.25 7.11
N VAL A 102 -10.07 -1.40 6.17
CA VAL A 102 -9.97 -0.79 4.83
C VAL A 102 -9.85 0.73 4.94
N PHE A 103 -10.68 1.37 5.76
CA PHE A 103 -10.60 2.79 6.04
C PHE A 103 -9.21 3.18 6.58
N SER A 104 -8.69 2.41 7.54
CA SER A 104 -7.41 2.68 8.19
C SER A 104 -6.23 2.54 7.24
N CYS A 105 -6.26 1.53 6.36
CA CYS A 105 -5.28 1.37 5.30
C CYS A 105 -5.31 2.54 4.32
N LEU A 106 -6.49 2.96 3.86
CA LEU A 106 -6.64 4.02 2.87
C LEU A 106 -6.31 5.41 3.40
N THR A 107 -6.50 5.64 4.70
CA THR A 107 -6.25 6.95 5.32
C THR A 107 -4.88 6.98 5.97
N PHE A 108 -4.72 6.33 7.11
CA PHE A 108 -3.48 6.41 7.90
C PHE A 108 -2.33 5.62 7.28
N GLY A 109 -2.58 4.39 6.83
CA GLY A 109 -1.54 3.55 6.21
C GLY A 109 -0.96 4.21 4.97
N PHE A 110 -1.83 4.63 4.05
CA PHE A 110 -1.41 5.23 2.80
C PHE A 110 -0.70 6.58 2.99
N LEU A 111 -1.23 7.46 3.86
CA LEU A 111 -0.55 8.71 4.17
C LEU A 111 0.83 8.47 4.77
N ALA A 112 0.97 7.51 5.69
CA ALA A 112 2.26 7.16 6.27
C ALA A 112 3.24 6.65 5.21
N THR A 113 2.79 5.83 4.26
CA THR A 113 3.60 5.41 3.11
C THR A 113 4.07 6.61 2.28
N ILE A 114 3.18 7.53 1.90
CA ILE A 114 3.57 8.72 1.12
C ILE A 114 4.60 9.56 1.87
N PHE A 115 4.36 9.83 3.15
CA PHE A 115 5.29 10.63 3.96
C PHE A 115 6.65 9.94 4.04
N TRP A 116 6.66 8.65 4.31
CA TRP A 116 7.90 7.91 4.40
C TRP A 116 8.64 7.85 3.06
N ASP A 117 7.94 7.60 1.93
CA ASP A 117 8.54 7.57 0.59
C ASP A 117 9.18 8.93 0.26
N SER A 118 8.48 10.02 0.59
CA SER A 118 8.96 11.39 0.38
C SER A 118 10.22 11.69 1.20
N ILE A 119 10.22 11.32 2.49
CA ILE A 119 11.38 11.47 3.38
C ILE A 119 12.54 10.58 2.89
N ASN A 120 12.24 9.36 2.46
CA ASN A 120 13.22 8.39 1.98
C ASN A 120 13.94 8.90 0.73
N VAL A 121 13.19 9.42 -0.24
CA VAL A 121 13.76 10.05 -1.45
C VAL A 121 14.58 11.29 -1.13
N TYR A 122 14.08 12.14 -0.23
CA TYR A 122 14.84 13.32 0.20
C TYR A 122 16.15 12.95 0.92
N GLN A 123 16.13 11.87 1.72
CA GLN A 123 17.33 11.38 2.38
C GLN A 123 18.29 10.72 1.38
N SER A 124 17.77 9.92 0.45
CA SER A 124 18.58 9.23 -0.54
C SER A 124 19.25 10.19 -1.53
N SER A 125 18.60 11.30 -1.88
CA SER A 125 19.19 12.32 -2.77
C SER A 125 20.46 12.96 -2.20
N LYS A 126 20.66 12.90 -0.88
CA LYS A 126 21.87 13.40 -0.20
C LYS A 126 22.99 12.37 -0.14
N ASN A 127 22.68 11.10 -0.39
CA ASN A 127 23.62 10.00 -0.31
C ASN A 127 24.30 9.77 -1.66
N ARG A 128 25.45 9.09 -1.64
CA ARG A 128 26.20 8.75 -2.86
C ARG A 128 25.41 7.79 -3.74
N ILE A 129 25.65 7.88 -5.04
CA ILE A 129 25.18 6.89 -6.00
C ILE A 129 25.99 5.61 -5.81
N GLU A 130 25.31 4.48 -5.75
CA GLU A 130 25.92 3.15 -5.72
C GLU A 130 25.48 2.37 -6.95
N THR A 131 26.41 1.59 -7.51
CA THR A 131 26.14 0.76 -8.69
C THR A 131 26.37 -0.70 -8.35
N TYR A 132 25.34 -1.54 -8.57
CA TYR A 132 25.39 -2.97 -8.32
C TYR A 132 25.29 -3.75 -9.61
N TYR A 133 26.11 -4.79 -9.75
CA TYR A 133 26.09 -5.72 -10.88
C TYR A 133 25.60 -7.07 -10.37
N LEU A 134 24.33 -7.39 -10.62
CA LEU A 134 23.68 -8.55 -10.05
C LEU A 134 23.33 -9.55 -11.15
N PRO A 135 23.53 -10.85 -10.95
CA PRO A 135 23.09 -11.85 -11.92
C PRO A 135 21.56 -11.82 -12.05
N VAL A 136 21.06 -11.98 -13.27
CA VAL A 136 19.62 -12.15 -13.51
C VAL A 136 19.22 -13.57 -13.15
N GLU A 137 18.17 -13.72 -12.34
CA GLU A 137 17.63 -15.03 -11.98
C GLU A 137 16.59 -15.52 -13.00
N GLU A 138 15.68 -14.64 -13.43
CA GLU A 138 14.59 -15.00 -14.33
C GLU A 138 14.13 -13.81 -15.18
N PHE A 139 13.91 -14.05 -16.47
CA PHE A 139 13.12 -13.19 -17.34
C PHE A 139 11.67 -13.69 -17.36
N HIS A 140 10.77 -12.95 -16.70
CA HIS A 140 9.39 -13.36 -16.55
C HIS A 140 8.49 -12.64 -17.56
N LEU A 141 8.05 -13.39 -18.59
CA LEU A 141 7.00 -12.93 -19.49
C LEU A 141 5.63 -13.23 -18.89
N LYS A 142 4.80 -12.21 -18.76
CA LYS A 142 3.45 -12.45 -18.31
C LYS A 142 2.55 -12.96 -19.43
N LYS A 143 1.80 -14.04 -19.14
CA LYS A 143 0.60 -14.44 -19.89
C LYS A 143 -0.65 -13.85 -19.21
N GLY A 144 -1.19 -12.72 -19.71
CA GLY A 144 -2.44 -12.11 -19.21
C GLY A 144 -2.28 -10.79 -18.43
N LYS A 145 -3.20 -10.47 -17.48
CA LYS A 145 -3.31 -9.15 -16.81
C LYS A 145 -2.21 -8.83 -15.79
N GLY A 146 -1.12 -8.18 -16.18
CA GLY A 146 -0.05 -7.65 -15.30
C GLY A 146 1.25 -7.34 -16.04
N SER A 147 2.35 -7.09 -15.32
CA SER A 147 3.61 -6.61 -15.90
C SER A 147 4.65 -7.70 -16.12
N ASN A 148 5.43 -7.59 -17.19
CA ASN A 148 6.66 -8.37 -17.37
C ASN A 148 7.70 -7.93 -16.33
N LYS A 149 8.57 -8.86 -15.93
CA LYS A 149 9.51 -8.63 -14.84
C LYS A 149 10.87 -9.26 -15.11
N ILE A 150 11.89 -8.62 -14.54
CA ILE A 150 13.23 -9.18 -14.44
C ILE A 150 13.50 -9.42 -12.95
N TYR A 151 13.77 -10.66 -12.59
CA TYR A 151 14.05 -11.06 -11.21
C TYR A 151 15.54 -11.14 -10.94
N PHE A 152 15.96 -10.67 -9.77
CA PHE A 152 17.34 -10.69 -9.31
C PHE A 152 17.38 -10.69 -7.78
N ARG A 153 18.53 -11.05 -7.19
CA ARG A 153 18.73 -10.93 -5.74
C ARG A 153 19.47 -9.66 -5.38
N PHE A 154 18.88 -8.87 -4.49
CA PHE A 154 19.52 -7.71 -3.88
C PHE A 154 19.62 -7.91 -2.37
N LYS A 155 20.85 -7.89 -1.83
CA LYS A 155 21.11 -8.19 -0.40
C LYS A 155 20.40 -9.48 0.09
N ASN A 156 20.52 -10.55 -0.69
CA ASN A 156 19.89 -11.88 -0.48
C ASN A 156 18.35 -11.94 -0.61
N ASN A 157 17.67 -10.82 -0.83
CA ASN A 157 16.23 -10.79 -1.04
C ASN A 157 15.91 -10.86 -2.53
N LEU A 158 14.85 -11.59 -2.88
CA LEU A 158 14.35 -11.65 -4.26
C LEU A 158 13.63 -10.34 -4.58
N GLU A 159 14.16 -9.62 -5.55
CA GLU A 159 13.61 -8.36 -6.05
C GLU A 159 13.22 -8.48 -7.52
N SER A 160 12.43 -7.53 -8.00
CA SER A 160 12.06 -7.50 -9.41
C SER A 160 11.87 -6.08 -9.95
N ILE A 161 12.27 -5.87 -11.21
CA ILE A 161 11.96 -4.65 -11.94
C ILE A 161 10.88 -4.94 -12.97
N LYS A 162 9.82 -4.13 -12.94
CA LYS A 162 8.74 -4.16 -13.94
C LYS A 162 9.27 -3.54 -15.24
N VAL A 163 9.10 -4.27 -16.34
CA VAL A 163 9.53 -3.85 -17.69
C VAL A 163 8.38 -3.98 -18.67
N ASP A 164 8.42 -3.21 -19.75
CA ASP A 164 7.47 -3.39 -20.84
C ASP A 164 7.81 -4.64 -21.68
N TYR A 165 6.91 -4.99 -22.61
CA TYR A 165 7.13 -6.14 -23.48
C TYR A 165 8.27 -5.93 -24.47
N GLN A 166 8.43 -4.72 -25.01
CA GLN A 166 9.45 -4.44 -26.02
C GLN A 166 10.86 -4.60 -25.47
N THR A 167 11.05 -4.22 -24.20
CA THR A 167 12.31 -4.31 -23.47
C THR A 167 12.65 -5.76 -23.14
N ILE A 168 11.69 -6.59 -22.71
CA ILE A 168 12.00 -7.98 -22.32
C ILE A 168 12.06 -8.95 -23.49
N LYS A 169 11.34 -8.66 -24.59
CA LYS A 169 11.20 -9.55 -25.75
C LYS A 169 12.53 -10.10 -26.28
N PRO A 170 13.62 -9.32 -26.41
CA PRO A 170 14.90 -9.82 -26.93
C PRO A 170 15.58 -10.87 -26.03
N TYR A 171 15.18 -10.97 -24.76
CA TYR A 171 15.83 -11.80 -23.75
C TYR A 171 15.06 -13.08 -23.42
N LEU A 172 13.83 -13.25 -23.93
CA LEU A 172 12.93 -14.35 -23.55
C LEU A 172 13.45 -15.73 -23.94
N ASP A 173 14.14 -15.83 -25.07
CA ASP A 173 14.72 -17.08 -25.56
C ASP A 173 16.18 -17.27 -25.10
N GLN A 174 16.69 -16.36 -24.26
CA GLN A 174 18.07 -16.36 -23.80
C GLN A 174 18.19 -16.90 -22.38
N GLN A 175 19.37 -17.38 -22.00
CA GLN A 175 19.60 -17.87 -20.65
C GLN A 175 19.83 -16.68 -19.69
N PRO A 176 19.06 -16.56 -18.60
CA PRO A 176 19.24 -15.47 -17.62
C PRO A 176 20.66 -15.36 -17.06
N LYS A 177 21.37 -16.48 -16.94
CA LYS A 177 22.73 -16.56 -16.43
C LYS A 177 23.77 -15.81 -17.27
N ASP A 178 23.47 -15.57 -18.55
CA ASP A 178 24.34 -14.83 -19.46
C ASP A 178 24.22 -13.31 -19.25
N TYR A 179 23.37 -12.87 -18.31
CA TYR A 179 23.05 -11.47 -18.10
C TYR A 179 23.27 -11.03 -16.66
N LYS A 180 23.71 -9.78 -16.52
CA LYS A 180 23.69 -9.04 -15.26
C LYS A 180 22.80 -7.83 -15.39
N ILE A 181 22.06 -7.54 -14.34
CA ILE A 181 21.39 -6.27 -14.17
C ILE A 181 22.33 -5.29 -13.47
N VAL A 182 22.51 -4.13 -14.09
CA VAL A 182 23.24 -2.99 -13.53
C VAL A 182 22.20 -2.10 -12.86
N LEU A 183 22.27 -1.96 -11.54
CA LEU A 183 21.38 -1.09 -10.79
C LEU A 183 22.14 0.14 -10.35
N VAL A 184 21.61 1.31 -10.69
CA VAL A 184 22.08 2.60 -10.17
C VAL A 184 21.09 3.06 -9.13
N VAL A 185 21.53 3.10 -7.87
CA VAL A 185 20.66 3.35 -6.73
C VAL A 185 21.29 4.35 -5.76
N ARG A 186 20.45 4.95 -4.91
CA ARG A 186 20.90 5.71 -3.75
C ARG A 186 20.31 5.10 -2.49
N GLU A 187 21.17 4.85 -1.50
CA GLU A 187 20.72 4.34 -0.20
C GLU A 187 19.83 5.39 0.48
N GLY A 188 18.68 4.96 1.00
CA GLY A 188 17.78 5.78 1.80
C GLY A 188 17.75 5.31 3.26
N ILE A 189 16.56 5.32 3.84
CA ILE A 189 16.29 4.95 5.21
C ILE A 189 16.03 3.45 5.29
N TRP A 190 16.64 2.80 6.29
CA TRP A 190 16.39 1.39 6.61
C TRP A 190 16.58 0.44 5.43
N ASN A 191 17.74 0.47 4.77
CA ASN A 191 18.06 -0.41 3.64
C ASN A 191 17.07 -0.33 2.46
N HIS A 192 16.29 0.74 2.37
CA HIS A 192 15.49 1.02 1.18
C HIS A 192 16.25 1.98 0.28
N TYR A 193 16.36 1.60 -0.99
CA TYR A 193 17.15 2.28 -1.99
C TYR A 193 16.22 2.93 -3.02
N ALA A 194 16.48 4.19 -3.35
CA ALA A 194 15.83 4.84 -4.48
C ALA A 194 16.49 4.37 -5.78
N LEU A 195 15.70 3.82 -6.69
CA LEU A 195 16.17 3.38 -8.01
C LEU A 195 16.23 4.58 -8.97
N GLU A 196 17.43 4.92 -9.43
CA GLU A 196 17.67 6.01 -10.38
C GLU A 196 17.56 5.48 -11.83
N SER A 197 18.30 4.42 -12.12
CA SER A 197 18.27 3.75 -13.42
C SER A 197 18.69 2.29 -13.29
N TRP A 198 18.40 1.53 -14.34
CA TRP A 198 18.85 0.15 -14.47
C TRP A 198 19.15 -0.17 -15.92
N ASP A 199 20.03 -1.15 -16.15
CA ASP A 199 20.37 -1.66 -17.47
C ASP A 199 20.68 -3.16 -17.43
N LEU A 200 20.67 -3.83 -18.58
CA LEU A 200 21.08 -5.22 -18.75
C LEU A 200 22.36 -5.31 -19.58
N ILE A 201 23.37 -5.97 -19.02
CA ILE A 201 24.62 -6.26 -19.73
C ILE A 201 24.77 -7.77 -19.93
N LYS A 202 25.28 -8.16 -21.10
CA LYS A 202 25.68 -9.55 -21.37
C LYS A 202 27.06 -9.80 -20.75
N VAL A 203 27.22 -10.95 -20.11
CA VAL A 203 28.46 -11.41 -19.45
C VAL A 203 29.34 -12.19 -20.43
#